data_AF-Q0W749-F1
#
_entry.id   AF-Q0W749-F1
#
_cell.length_a   1.000
_cell.length_b   1.000
_cell.length_c   1.000
_cell.angle_alpha   90.00
_cell.angle_beta   90.00
_cell.angle_gamma   90.00
#
_symmetry.space_group_name_H-M   'P 1'
#
loop_
_entity.id
_entity.type
_entity.pdbx_description
1 polymer ?
#
loop_
_entity_poly.entity_id
_entity_poly.type
_entity_poly.pdbx_seq_one_letter_code
_entity_poly.pdbx_strand_id
1 'polypeptide(L)'
;MRDDRGQLHTIEGLAAAFIIIIVLSIVVQTTSVTPLSTSFTNQHVKLELQNMGNDILSTLDQTKLVNNSDPNVPSQLKKSIIDWSVYSYYDIYTWNNTTYVSATNASYAPLNTPLSSALTYAFANNGVAFNVEVSFPDKNGHVRLSKMIWNGDPSENSVTVSRLVVLHDGDNEIPVGDRYDNFMVLPDISPGTTLHNTAYVKLTMWVM
;
A
#
# COMPACT_ATOMS: atom_id res chain seq x y z
N MET A 1 -2.85 -48.21 70.14
CA MET A 1 -2.39 -47.05 69.34
C MET A 1 -3.02 -47.20 67.97
N ARG A 2 -4.00 -46.34 67.65
CA ARG A 2 -4.73 -46.36 66.38
C ARG A 2 -3.81 -45.76 65.30
N ASP A 3 -3.84 -46.34 64.11
CA ASP A 3 -2.92 -46.05 63.01
C ASP A 3 -3.29 -44.72 62.31
N ASP A 4 -2.91 -43.61 62.94
CA ASP A 4 -3.15 -42.25 62.43
C ASP A 4 -2.30 -41.96 61.18
N ARG A 5 -1.23 -42.72 60.94
CA ARG A 5 -0.36 -42.59 59.76
C ARG A 5 -1.04 -43.08 58.49
N GLY A 6 -1.80 -44.18 58.56
CA GLY A 6 -2.58 -44.66 57.41
C GLY A 6 -3.66 -43.67 56.94
N GLN A 7 -4.29 -42.96 57.88
CA GLN A 7 -5.29 -41.92 57.55
C GLN A 7 -4.66 -40.69 56.92
N LEU A 8 -3.49 -40.27 57.43
CA LEU A 8 -2.75 -39.13 56.88
C LEU A 8 -2.36 -39.38 55.41
N HIS A 9 -1.83 -40.57 55.10
CA HIS A 9 -1.47 -40.91 53.71
C HIS A 9 -2.67 -41.01 52.78
N THR A 10 -3.85 -41.37 53.28
CA THR A 10 -5.09 -41.39 52.48
C THR A 10 -5.55 -39.97 52.14
N ILE A 11 -5.43 -39.03 53.10
CA ILE A 11 -5.75 -37.61 52.88
C ILE A 11 -4.73 -36.96 51.94
N GLU A 12 -3.45 -37.29 52.10
CA GLU A 12 -2.39 -36.80 51.23
C GLU A 12 -2.53 -37.29 49.79
N GLY A 13 -2.89 -38.57 49.60
CA GLY A 13 -3.19 -39.12 48.28
C GLY A 13 -4.39 -38.44 47.61
N LEU A 14 -5.44 -38.14 48.39
CA LEU A 14 -6.61 -37.39 47.89
C LEU A 14 -6.22 -35.95 47.50
N ALA A 15 -5.42 -35.27 48.33
CA ALA A 15 -4.93 -33.93 48.04
C ALA A 15 -4.05 -33.90 46.79
N ALA A 16 -3.14 -34.86 46.64
CA ALA A 16 -2.29 -35.00 45.45
C ALA A 16 -3.14 -35.25 44.19
N ALA A 17 -4.17 -36.09 44.26
CA ALA A 17 -5.09 -36.31 43.16
C ALA A 17 -5.82 -35.03 42.74
N PHE A 18 -6.29 -34.23 43.72
CA PHE A 18 -6.90 -32.93 43.44
C PHE A 18 -5.92 -31.95 42.78
N ILE A 19 -4.68 -31.89 43.27
CA ILE A 19 -3.65 -31.02 42.68
C ILE A 19 -3.38 -31.43 41.23
N ILE A 20 -3.25 -32.73 40.95
CA ILE A 20 -3.05 -33.23 39.58
C ILE A 20 -4.23 -32.88 38.68
N ILE A 21 -5.47 -33.02 39.15
CA ILE A 21 -6.67 -32.65 38.38
C ILE A 21 -6.69 -31.15 38.08
N ILE A 22 -6.36 -30.31 39.06
CA ILE A 22 -6.29 -28.85 38.89
C ILE A 22 -5.20 -28.48 37.89
N VAL A 23 -3.99 -29.05 38.02
CA VAL A 23 -2.87 -28.82 37.11
C VAL A 23 -3.22 -29.25 35.69
N LEU A 24 -3.82 -30.43 35.52
CA LEU A 24 -4.28 -30.91 34.21
C LEU A 24 -5.35 -29.99 33.61
N SER A 25 -6.29 -29.51 34.43
CA SER A 25 -7.34 -28.58 33.97
C SER A 25 -6.74 -27.25 33.49
N ILE A 26 -5.73 -26.73 34.19
CA ILE A 26 -5.00 -25.52 33.78
C ILE A 26 -4.24 -25.77 32.49
N VAL A 27 -3.51 -26.89 32.37
CA VAL A 27 -2.76 -27.25 31.16
C VAL A 27 -3.67 -27.36 29.94
N VAL A 28 -4.82 -28.03 30.06
CA VAL A 28 -5.81 -28.18 28.99
C VAL A 28 -6.43 -26.83 28.59
N GLN A 29 -6.64 -25.91 29.53
CA GLN A 29 -7.13 -24.57 29.21
C GLN A 29 -6.06 -23.71 28.53
N THR A 30 -4.77 -23.87 28.89
CA THR A 30 -3.67 -23.13 28.25
C THR A 30 -3.38 -23.55 26.82
N THR A 31 -3.66 -24.81 26.42
CA THR A 31 -3.50 -25.24 25.03
C THR A 31 -4.60 -24.73 24.10
N SER A 32 -5.69 -24.17 24.65
CA SER A 32 -6.75 -23.51 23.88
C SER A 32 -6.41 -22.06 23.49
N VAL A 33 -5.19 -21.58 23.80
CA VAL A 33 -4.76 -20.22 23.46
C VAL A 33 -3.83 -20.25 22.25
N THR A 34 -4.31 -20.79 21.13
CA THR A 34 -3.77 -20.46 19.82
C THR A 34 -4.72 -19.45 19.18
N PRO A 35 -4.40 -18.15 19.16
CA PRO A 35 -5.18 -17.19 18.39
C PRO A 35 -4.82 -17.37 16.91
N LEU A 36 -5.29 -18.46 16.31
CA LEU A 36 -5.32 -18.64 14.86
C LEU A 36 -6.77 -18.57 14.36
N SER A 37 -7.59 -17.69 14.95
CA SER A 37 -8.86 -17.34 14.31
C SER A 37 -8.53 -16.52 13.08
N THR A 38 -9.10 -16.91 11.94
CA THR A 38 -8.97 -16.28 10.62
C THR A 38 -9.00 -14.74 10.65
N SER A 39 -9.74 -14.13 11.59
CA SER A 39 -9.77 -12.68 11.80
C SER A 39 -8.43 -12.05 12.19
N PHE A 40 -7.66 -12.67 13.10
CA PHE A 40 -6.35 -12.16 13.50
C PHE A 40 -5.32 -12.29 12.37
N THR A 41 -5.35 -13.41 11.64
CA THR A 41 -4.51 -13.59 10.45
C THR A 41 -4.85 -12.56 9.36
N ASN A 42 -6.14 -12.32 9.11
CA ASN A 42 -6.59 -11.28 8.16
C ASN A 42 -6.14 -9.88 8.60
N GLN A 43 -6.21 -9.57 9.90
CA GLN A 43 -5.74 -8.28 10.41
C GLN A 43 -4.22 -8.15 10.28
N HIS A 44 -3.47 -9.21 10.54
CA HIS A 44 -2.00 -9.21 10.39
C HIS A 44 -1.58 -8.96 8.95
N VAL A 45 -2.19 -9.67 7.98
CA VAL A 45 -1.94 -9.46 6.54
C VAL A 45 -2.29 -8.04 6.13
N LYS A 46 -3.40 -7.48 6.64
CA LYS A 46 -3.77 -6.08 6.37
C LYS A 46 -2.72 -5.10 6.86
N LEU A 47 -2.22 -5.28 8.08
CA LEU A 47 -1.17 -4.44 8.66
C LEU A 47 0.15 -4.56 7.87
N GLU A 48 0.51 -5.77 7.44
CA GLU A 48 1.71 -5.99 6.64
C GLU A 48 1.62 -5.30 5.27
N LEU A 49 0.49 -5.46 4.56
CA LEU A 49 0.22 -4.75 3.30
C LEU A 49 0.21 -3.23 3.49
N GLN A 50 -0.37 -2.75 4.58
CA GLN A 50 -0.39 -1.32 4.91
C GLN A 50 1.02 -0.77 5.12
N ASN A 51 1.86 -1.48 5.88
CA ASN A 51 3.25 -1.08 6.12
C ASN A 51 4.05 -1.11 4.82
N MET A 52 3.97 -2.18 4.03
CA MET A 52 4.65 -2.27 2.74
C MET A 52 4.23 -1.14 1.78
N GLY A 53 2.93 -0.89 1.63
CA GLY A 53 2.44 0.18 0.76
C GLY A 53 2.89 1.57 1.23
N ASN A 54 2.86 1.83 2.54
CA ASN A 54 3.38 3.06 3.12
C ASN A 54 4.87 3.21 2.89
N ASP A 55 5.66 2.15 3.09
CA ASP A 55 7.12 2.18 2.91
C ASP A 55 7.51 2.40 1.45
N ILE A 56 6.78 1.79 0.49
CA ILE A 56 7.01 2.02 -0.95
C ILE A 56 6.72 3.47 -1.30
N LEU A 57 5.53 3.99 -0.99
CA LEU A 57 5.20 5.39 -1.27
C LEU A 57 6.13 6.34 -0.52
N SER A 58 6.53 5.97 0.70
CA SER A 58 7.43 6.77 1.53
C SER A 58 8.83 6.89 0.91
N THR A 59 9.37 5.74 0.50
CA THR A 59 10.70 5.61 -0.09
C THR A 59 10.75 6.29 -1.44
N LEU A 60 9.76 6.07 -2.32
CA LEU A 60 9.76 6.66 -3.66
C LEU A 60 9.66 8.18 -3.65
N ASP A 61 8.96 8.78 -2.69
CA ASP A 61 8.87 10.24 -2.61
C ASP A 61 10.06 10.88 -1.89
N GLN A 62 10.83 10.13 -1.10
CA GLN A 62 12.11 10.60 -0.54
C GLN A 62 13.30 10.34 -1.47
N THR A 63 13.23 9.31 -2.31
CA THR A 63 14.32 8.90 -3.20
C THR A 63 14.31 9.75 -4.45
N LYS A 64 15.38 10.49 -4.68
CA LYS A 64 15.63 11.21 -5.94
C LYS A 64 16.11 10.23 -7.02
N LEU A 65 15.90 10.58 -8.29
CA LEU A 65 16.48 9.79 -9.38
C LEU A 65 18.02 9.79 -9.28
N VAL A 66 18.60 8.60 -9.31
CA VAL A 66 20.04 8.38 -9.21
C VAL A 66 20.69 9.00 -10.45
N ASN A 67 21.71 9.86 -10.26
CA ASN A 67 22.67 10.40 -11.24
C ASN A 67 22.73 11.92 -11.40
N ASN A 68 21.96 12.73 -10.67
CA ASN A 68 22.08 14.18 -10.79
C ASN A 68 22.35 14.84 -9.43
N SER A 69 23.52 15.49 -9.35
CA SER A 69 23.86 16.47 -8.30
C SER A 69 22.98 17.74 -8.34
N ASP A 70 21.97 17.75 -9.21
CA ASP A 70 21.05 18.86 -9.42
C ASP A 70 19.99 18.86 -8.32
N PRO A 71 19.85 19.94 -7.54
CA PRO A 71 18.84 20.05 -6.50
C PRO A 71 17.40 19.95 -7.05
N ASN A 72 17.18 20.23 -8.34
CA ASN A 72 15.86 20.32 -9.00
C ASN A 72 15.34 18.99 -9.56
N VAL A 73 15.98 17.86 -9.23
CA VAL A 73 15.53 16.54 -9.69
C VAL A 73 14.30 16.09 -8.89
N PRO A 74 13.19 15.72 -9.54
CA PRO A 74 12.01 15.23 -8.85
C PRO A 74 12.29 13.91 -8.12
N SER A 75 11.50 13.63 -7.08
CA SER A 75 11.50 12.30 -6.46
C SER A 75 10.97 11.25 -7.44
N GLN A 76 11.30 9.98 -7.20
CA GLN A 76 10.82 8.88 -8.03
C GLN A 76 9.30 8.81 -8.09
N LEU A 77 8.61 9.16 -7.00
CA LEU A 77 7.15 9.23 -6.98
C LEU A 77 6.64 10.39 -7.84
N LYS A 78 7.20 11.60 -7.69
CA LYS A 78 6.85 12.75 -8.53
C LYS A 78 7.03 12.44 -10.02
N LYS A 79 8.21 11.92 -10.38
CA LYS A 79 8.53 11.49 -11.75
C LYS A 79 7.46 10.55 -12.31
N SER A 80 7.04 9.56 -11.53
CA SER A 80 6.01 8.61 -11.95
C SER A 80 4.67 9.27 -12.26
N ILE A 81 4.26 10.26 -11.46
CA ILE A 81 3.02 11.00 -11.65
C ILE A 81 3.12 11.95 -12.85
N ILE A 82 4.26 12.65 -12.99
CA ILE A 82 4.53 13.53 -14.12
C ILE A 82 4.51 12.73 -15.42
N ASP A 83 5.27 11.63 -15.50
CA ASP A 83 5.36 10.79 -16.70
C ASP A 83 4.01 10.26 -17.14
N TRP A 84 3.23 9.76 -16.20
CA TRP A 84 1.88 9.30 -16.48
C TRP A 84 0.96 10.42 -16.97
N SER A 85 1.05 11.61 -16.37
CA SER A 85 0.21 12.74 -16.80
C SER A 85 0.61 13.29 -18.17
N VAL A 86 1.91 13.35 -18.47
CA VAL A 86 2.47 14.00 -19.66
C VAL A 86 2.57 13.03 -20.84
N TYR A 87 3.17 11.85 -20.64
CA TYR A 87 3.46 10.91 -21.72
C TYR A 87 2.38 9.84 -21.89
N SER A 88 1.60 9.59 -20.84
CA SER A 88 0.47 8.66 -20.91
C SER A 88 -0.89 9.35 -20.97
N TYR A 89 -0.94 10.68 -21.04
CA TYR A 89 -2.18 11.44 -21.27
C TYR A 89 -3.31 11.11 -20.28
N TYR A 90 -2.99 10.91 -18.99
CA TYR A 90 -3.95 10.51 -17.95
C TYR A 90 -4.64 9.17 -18.16
N ASP A 91 -4.07 8.32 -19.00
CA ASP A 91 -4.69 7.06 -19.35
C ASP A 91 -4.69 6.05 -18.19
N ILE A 92 -5.61 5.09 -18.28
CA ILE A 92 -5.76 4.02 -17.30
C ILE A 92 -4.96 2.83 -17.79
N TYR A 93 -4.06 2.32 -16.95
CA TYR A 93 -3.30 1.13 -17.25
C TYR A 93 -3.77 -0.10 -16.48
N THR A 94 -3.65 -1.27 -17.10
CA THR A 94 -3.98 -2.55 -16.49
C THR A 94 -2.87 -3.56 -16.73
N TRP A 95 -2.66 -4.46 -15.78
CA TRP A 95 -1.64 -5.49 -15.87
C TRP A 95 -2.08 -6.64 -16.79
N ASN A 96 -1.24 -7.01 -17.78
CA ASN A 96 -1.52 -8.12 -18.70
C ASN A 96 -0.68 -9.39 -18.45
N ASN A 97 -0.10 -9.54 -17.25
CA ASN A 97 0.89 -10.57 -16.87
C ASN A 97 2.33 -10.32 -17.35
N THR A 98 2.61 -9.27 -18.12
CA THR A 98 3.97 -8.94 -18.54
C THR A 98 4.28 -7.46 -18.36
N THR A 99 3.36 -6.59 -18.77
CA THR A 99 3.49 -5.13 -18.67
C THR A 99 2.15 -4.48 -18.36
N TYR A 100 2.20 -3.20 -18.00
CA TYR A 100 1.01 -2.36 -17.89
C TYR A 100 0.64 -1.83 -19.27
N VAL A 101 -0.50 -2.27 -19.78
CA VAL A 101 -1.03 -1.80 -21.07
C VAL A 101 -2.17 -0.81 -20.87
N SER A 102 -2.27 0.13 -21.79
CA SER A 102 -3.38 1.07 -21.85
C SER A 102 -4.73 0.34 -21.95
N ALA A 103 -5.69 0.76 -21.13
CA ALA A 103 -7.06 0.27 -21.18
C ALA A 103 -7.92 1.00 -22.22
N THR A 104 -7.48 2.17 -22.72
CA THR A 104 -8.27 3.00 -23.66
C THR A 104 -7.72 3.01 -25.07
N ASN A 105 -6.40 2.86 -25.24
CA ASN A 105 -5.71 2.97 -26.52
C ASN A 105 -4.48 2.05 -26.61
N ALA A 106 -4.61 0.97 -27.36
CA ALA A 106 -3.54 0.00 -27.57
C ALA A 106 -2.28 0.56 -28.27
N SER A 107 -2.32 1.76 -28.86
CA SER A 107 -1.15 2.42 -29.44
C SER A 107 -0.27 3.13 -28.40
N TYR A 108 -0.75 3.33 -27.17
CA TYR A 108 0.06 3.94 -26.11
C TYR A 108 1.14 2.98 -25.63
N ALA A 109 2.31 3.53 -25.36
CA ALA A 109 3.42 2.76 -24.81
C ALA A 109 3.02 2.17 -23.45
N PRO A 110 3.52 0.96 -23.11
CA PRO A 110 3.30 0.39 -21.79
C PRO A 110 3.79 1.33 -20.68
N LEU A 111 3.04 1.40 -19.57
CA LEU A 111 3.42 2.24 -18.44
C LEU A 111 4.68 1.67 -17.78
N ASN A 112 5.74 2.47 -17.79
CA ASN A 112 7.00 2.14 -17.16
C ASN A 112 7.50 3.35 -16.35
N THR A 113 7.20 3.34 -15.05
CA THR A 113 7.59 4.37 -14.09
C THR A 113 8.30 3.73 -12.89
N PRO A 114 9.06 4.50 -12.10
CA PRO A 114 9.60 4.00 -10.83
C PRO A 114 8.53 3.40 -9.91
N LEU A 115 7.35 4.04 -9.83
CA LEU A 115 6.22 3.56 -9.05
C LEU A 115 5.69 2.21 -9.57
N SER A 116 5.39 2.11 -10.87
CA SER A 116 4.85 0.88 -11.44
C SER A 116 5.85 -0.28 -11.30
N SER A 117 7.15 0.00 -11.43
CA SER A 117 8.21 -0.99 -11.25
C SER A 117 8.30 -1.48 -9.80
N ALA A 118 8.28 -0.56 -8.83
CA ALA A 118 8.33 -0.90 -7.41
C ALA A 118 7.10 -1.72 -6.98
N LEU A 119 5.91 -1.33 -7.44
CA LEU A 119 4.66 -2.04 -7.12
C LEU A 119 4.58 -3.42 -7.79
N THR A 120 5.04 -3.56 -9.04
CA THR A 120 5.14 -4.88 -9.68
C THR A 120 6.07 -5.81 -8.91
N TYR A 121 7.25 -5.31 -8.52
CA TYR A 121 8.20 -6.08 -7.73
C TYR A 121 7.63 -6.51 -6.38
N ALA A 122 6.99 -5.57 -5.66
CA ALA A 122 6.49 -5.81 -4.31
C ALA A 122 5.18 -6.61 -4.26
N PHE A 123 4.28 -6.45 -5.23
CA PHE A 123 2.91 -6.97 -5.13
C PHE A 123 2.53 -7.93 -6.25
N ALA A 124 2.70 -7.53 -7.51
CA ALA A 124 2.25 -8.35 -8.64
C ALA A 124 2.93 -9.73 -8.67
N ASN A 125 4.23 -9.77 -8.35
CA ASN A 125 5.00 -11.01 -8.26
C ASN A 125 4.62 -11.90 -7.06
N ASN A 126 3.88 -11.35 -6.08
CA ASN A 126 3.52 -12.02 -4.83
C ASN A 126 2.01 -12.34 -4.73
N GLY A 127 1.27 -12.27 -5.84
CA GLY A 127 -0.17 -12.56 -5.86
C GLY A 127 -1.04 -11.48 -5.20
N VAL A 128 -0.51 -10.28 -5.02
CA VAL A 128 -1.24 -9.12 -4.49
C VAL A 128 -1.64 -8.22 -5.65
N ALA A 129 -2.95 -8.05 -5.83
CA ALA A 129 -3.49 -7.08 -6.77
C ALA A 129 -3.50 -5.69 -6.15
N PHE A 130 -3.40 -4.66 -6.99
CA PHE A 130 -3.43 -3.28 -6.53
C PHE A 130 -3.97 -2.32 -7.58
N ASN A 131 -4.51 -1.20 -7.11
CA ASN A 131 -4.92 -0.05 -7.89
C ASN A 131 -4.16 1.19 -7.42
N VAL A 132 -3.81 2.05 -8.37
CA VAL A 132 -3.24 3.37 -8.12
C VAL A 132 -4.21 4.41 -8.67
N GLU A 133 -4.71 5.24 -7.78
CA GLU A 133 -5.53 6.39 -8.11
C GLU A 133 -4.81 7.67 -7.72
N VAL A 134 -4.97 8.72 -8.52
CA VAL A 134 -4.34 10.01 -8.29
C VAL A 134 -5.45 11.05 -8.22
N SER A 135 -5.54 11.76 -7.10
CA SER A 135 -6.46 12.89 -6.94
C SER A 135 -5.71 14.20 -6.92
N PHE A 136 -6.18 15.21 -7.63
CA PHE A 136 -5.52 16.51 -7.72
C PHE A 136 -6.56 17.61 -7.98
N PRO A 137 -6.37 18.83 -7.45
CA PRO A 137 -7.22 19.96 -7.76
C PRO A 137 -7.03 20.44 -9.21
N ASP A 138 -8.13 20.88 -9.82
CA ASP A 138 -8.11 21.69 -11.03
C ASP A 138 -7.97 23.19 -10.72
N LYS A 139 -7.93 24.02 -11.76
CA LYS A 139 -7.80 25.48 -11.64
C LYS A 139 -8.93 26.17 -10.88
N ASN A 140 -10.10 25.53 -10.82
CA ASN A 140 -11.28 26.03 -10.13
C ASN A 140 -11.34 25.52 -8.68
N GLY A 141 -10.36 24.71 -8.25
CA GLY A 141 -10.32 24.08 -6.94
C GLY A 141 -11.16 22.80 -6.82
N HIS A 142 -11.71 22.27 -7.93
CA HIS A 142 -12.39 20.99 -7.91
C HIS A 142 -11.39 19.85 -7.89
N VAL A 143 -11.59 18.88 -6.98
CA VAL A 143 -10.74 17.70 -6.92
C VAL A 143 -11.12 16.74 -8.05
N ARG A 144 -10.17 16.50 -8.97
CA ARG A 144 -10.25 15.47 -9.99
C ARG A 144 -9.67 14.17 -9.43
N LEU A 145 -10.31 13.05 -9.75
CA LEU A 145 -9.84 11.70 -9.46
C LEU A 145 -9.57 10.99 -10.79
N SER A 146 -8.38 10.42 -10.93
CA SER A 146 -8.02 9.61 -12.10
C SER A 146 -7.41 8.28 -11.68
N LYS A 147 -7.63 7.26 -12.50
CA LYS A 147 -7.11 5.90 -12.30
C LYS A 147 -5.83 5.76 -13.11
N MET A 148 -4.69 5.69 -12.43
CA MET A 148 -3.40 5.47 -13.10
C MET A 148 -3.20 3.99 -13.40
N ILE A 149 -3.42 3.12 -12.40
CA ILE A 149 -3.40 1.66 -12.55
C ILE A 149 -4.71 1.10 -12.00
N TRP A 150 -5.40 0.29 -12.80
CA TRP A 150 -6.65 -0.35 -12.43
C TRP A 150 -6.64 -1.84 -12.84
N ASN A 151 -6.50 -2.71 -11.83
CA ASN A 151 -6.43 -4.16 -11.98
C ASN A 151 -7.74 -4.86 -11.56
N GLY A 152 -8.83 -4.11 -11.43
CA GLY A 152 -10.15 -4.63 -11.05
C GLY A 152 -10.68 -4.00 -9.77
N ASP A 153 -11.82 -4.51 -9.31
CA ASP A 153 -12.47 -4.00 -8.10
C ASP A 153 -11.82 -4.60 -6.84
N PRO A 154 -11.44 -3.76 -5.85
CA PRO A 154 -10.86 -4.24 -4.61
C PRO A 154 -11.80 -5.19 -3.85
N SER A 155 -11.25 -6.23 -3.21
CA SER A 155 -12.02 -7.12 -2.35
C SER A 155 -12.40 -6.46 -1.02
N GLU A 156 -13.30 -7.09 -0.26
CA GLU A 156 -13.70 -6.63 1.09
C GLU A 156 -12.52 -6.51 2.07
N ASN A 157 -11.43 -7.21 1.81
CA ASN A 157 -10.22 -7.18 2.62
C ASN A 157 -9.11 -6.29 2.06
N SER A 158 -9.45 -5.40 1.12
CA SER A 158 -8.51 -4.44 0.58
C SER A 158 -7.99 -3.47 1.64
N VAL A 159 -6.75 -3.05 1.45
CA VAL A 159 -6.03 -2.09 2.28
C VAL A 159 -5.71 -0.87 1.43
N THR A 160 -6.00 0.30 1.95
CA THR A 160 -5.70 1.56 1.27
C THR A 160 -4.63 2.32 2.05
N VAL A 161 -3.61 2.77 1.33
CA VAL A 161 -2.62 3.73 1.81
C VAL A 161 -2.55 4.90 0.85
N SER A 162 -2.01 6.01 1.31
CA SER A 162 -1.97 7.22 0.50
C SER A 162 -0.83 8.14 0.88
N ARG A 163 -0.32 8.86 -0.12
CA ARG A 163 0.70 9.88 0.07
C ARG A 163 0.36 11.14 -0.72
N LEU A 164 0.45 12.29 -0.06
CA LEU A 164 0.39 13.60 -0.70
C LEU A 164 1.76 13.93 -1.29
N VAL A 165 1.77 14.32 -2.56
CA VAL A 165 2.95 14.71 -3.32
C VAL A 165 2.76 16.14 -3.78
N VAL A 166 3.76 16.99 -3.53
CA VAL A 166 3.73 18.39 -3.95
C VAL A 166 4.60 18.55 -5.20
N LEU A 167 3.98 19.00 -6.28
CA LEU A 167 4.62 19.29 -7.57
C LEU A 167 4.97 20.77 -7.64
N HIS A 168 6.17 21.07 -8.11
CA HIS A 168 6.69 22.42 -8.24
C HIS A 168 6.98 22.72 -9.71
N ASP A 169 6.94 23.99 -10.10
CA ASP A 169 7.24 24.40 -11.49
C ASP A 169 8.68 24.10 -11.91
N GLY A 170 9.58 23.95 -10.93
CA GLY A 170 10.96 23.54 -11.15
C GLY A 170 11.18 22.03 -11.22
N ASP A 171 10.16 21.20 -10.99
CA ASP A 171 10.26 19.75 -11.24
C ASP A 171 10.36 19.56 -12.77
N ASN A 172 11.58 19.30 -13.26
CA ASN A 172 11.86 19.10 -14.67
C ASN A 172 10.88 18.08 -15.27
N GLU A 173 10.44 18.32 -16.52
CA GLU A 173 9.47 17.51 -17.29
C GLU A 173 7.99 17.86 -17.09
N ILE A 174 7.64 18.74 -16.15
CA ILE A 174 6.31 19.38 -16.20
C ILE A 174 6.33 20.45 -17.30
N PRO A 175 5.54 20.30 -18.38
CA PRO A 175 5.47 21.33 -19.40
C PRO A 175 4.83 22.60 -18.84
N VAL A 176 5.34 23.76 -19.28
CA VAL A 176 4.84 25.05 -18.81
C VAL A 176 3.40 25.25 -19.33
N GLY A 177 2.43 25.32 -18.40
CA GLY A 177 1.01 25.54 -18.69
C GLY A 177 0.17 24.26 -18.65
N ASP A 178 -1.13 24.39 -18.93
CA ASP A 178 -2.11 23.31 -18.68
C ASP A 178 -2.15 22.23 -19.75
N ARG A 179 -1.37 22.40 -20.82
CA ARG A 179 -1.41 21.51 -21.97
C ARG A 179 -0.02 21.13 -22.47
N TYR A 180 0.14 19.85 -22.76
CA TYR A 180 1.27 19.30 -23.51
C TYR A 180 0.75 18.64 -24.78
N ASP A 181 1.25 19.08 -25.94
CA ASP A 181 0.83 18.56 -27.25
C ASP A 181 -0.71 18.51 -27.42
N ASN A 182 -1.41 19.57 -26.99
CA ASN A 182 -2.88 19.70 -26.93
C ASN A 182 -3.63 18.81 -25.92
N PHE A 183 -2.95 17.95 -25.17
CA PHE A 183 -3.56 17.18 -24.08
C PHE A 183 -3.48 17.94 -22.77
N MET A 184 -4.52 17.84 -21.95
CA MET A 184 -4.50 18.38 -20.60
C MET A 184 -3.40 17.65 -19.81
N VAL A 185 -2.55 18.39 -19.10
CA VAL A 185 -1.60 17.88 -18.11
C VAL A 185 -2.08 18.23 -16.70
N LEU A 186 -1.29 17.94 -15.66
CA LEU A 186 -1.63 18.41 -14.30
C LEU A 186 -1.66 19.94 -14.37
N PRO A 187 -2.82 20.59 -14.12
CA PRO A 187 -2.91 22.02 -14.31
C PRO A 187 -2.10 22.72 -13.21
N ASP A 188 -1.50 23.86 -13.55
CA ASP A 188 -0.94 24.75 -12.55
C ASP A 188 -2.09 25.44 -11.80
N ILE A 189 -2.19 25.16 -10.49
CA ILE A 189 -3.23 25.72 -9.62
C ILE A 189 -2.82 27.03 -8.94
N SER A 190 -1.54 27.39 -8.99
CA SER A 190 -0.99 28.56 -8.30
C SER A 190 -0.02 29.32 -9.21
N PRO A 191 -0.52 29.83 -10.36
CA PRO A 191 0.32 30.51 -11.34
C PRO A 191 0.98 31.74 -10.73
N GLY A 192 2.30 31.84 -10.92
CA GLY A 192 3.14 32.92 -10.37
C GLY A 192 3.78 32.60 -9.02
N THR A 193 3.57 31.39 -8.48
CA THR A 193 4.35 30.85 -7.35
C THR A 193 5.33 29.78 -7.83
N THR A 194 5.98 29.05 -6.92
CA THR A 194 6.76 27.84 -7.26
C THR A 194 5.94 26.55 -7.15
N LEU A 195 4.72 26.64 -6.61
CA LEU A 195 3.81 25.50 -6.45
C LEU A 195 3.07 25.30 -7.76
N HIS A 196 3.21 24.11 -8.33
CA HIS A 196 2.49 23.74 -9.54
C HIS A 196 1.15 23.09 -9.20
N ASN A 197 1.17 21.97 -8.46
CA ASN A 197 -0.03 21.24 -8.04
C ASN A 197 0.27 20.33 -6.84
N THR A 198 -0.78 19.80 -6.22
CA THR A 198 -0.72 18.77 -5.19
C THR A 198 -1.42 17.51 -5.66
N ALA A 199 -0.71 16.38 -5.73
CA ALA A 199 -1.25 15.10 -6.13
C ALA A 199 -1.37 14.16 -4.92
N TYR A 200 -2.57 13.68 -4.64
CA TYR A 200 -2.84 12.67 -3.64
C TYR A 200 -2.84 11.29 -4.29
N VAL A 201 -1.78 10.53 -4.05
CA VAL A 201 -1.63 9.18 -4.59
C VAL A 201 -2.25 8.20 -3.62
N LYS A 202 -3.31 7.50 -4.05
CA LYS A 202 -4.03 6.49 -3.28
C LYS A 202 -3.73 5.11 -3.87
N LEU A 203 -3.11 4.25 -3.07
CA LEU A 203 -2.78 2.87 -3.40
C LEU A 203 -3.71 1.95 -2.64
N THR A 204 -4.51 1.17 -3.38
CA THR A 204 -5.40 0.15 -2.82
C THR A 204 -4.87 -1.22 -3.18
N MET A 205 -4.67 -2.11 -2.21
CA MET A 205 -4.05 -3.43 -2.39
C MET A 205 -4.95 -4.52 -1.81
N TRP A 206 -5.01 -5.69 -2.43
CA TRP A 206 -5.71 -6.85 -1.91
C TRP A 206 -5.06 -8.14 -2.39
N VAL A 207 -5.14 -9.17 -1.56
CA VAL A 207 -4.72 -10.52 -1.94
C VAL A 207 -5.77 -11.11 -2.90
N MET A 208 -5.30 -11.74 -3.98
CA MET A 208 -6.14 -12.45 -4.95
C MET A 208 -6.52 -13.85 -4.48
#